data_AF-A0A1Y4K571-F1
#
_entry.id   AF-A0A1Y4K571-F1
#
_cell.length_a   1.000
_cell.length_b   1.000
_cell.length_c   1.000
_cell.angle_alpha   90.00
_cell.angle_beta   90.00
_cell.angle_gamma   90.00
#
_symmetry.space_group_name_H-M   'P 1'
#
loop_
_entity.id
_entity.type
_entity.pdbx_description
1 polymer ?
#
loop_
_entity_poly.entity_id
_entity_poly.type
_entity_poly.pdbx_seq_one_letter_code
_entity_poly.pdbx_strand_id
1 'polypeptide(L)'
;MDFQQIVSIISSLVSSVALPLLGVFLFYDSKKRKANAEARRAELDNLTVYADEWKALYEQRDKRVDELNAKIDQLYKEKEDDRQRIRELQEKNTTLALENTSLRIKECQVKGCKNRIPPSDY
;
A
#
# COMPACT_ATOMS: atom_id res chain seq x y z
N MET A 1 -77.39 29.14 31.41
CA MET A 1 -75.93 29.20 31.18
C MET A 1 -75.65 30.57 30.61
N ASP A 2 -74.84 31.38 31.30
CA ASP A 2 -74.55 32.74 30.86
C ASP A 2 -73.66 32.72 29.62
N PHE A 3 -73.91 33.64 28.69
CA PHE A 3 -73.17 33.75 27.42
C PHE A 3 -71.64 33.83 27.64
N GLN A 4 -71.21 34.50 28.71
CA GLN A 4 -69.79 34.62 29.09
C GLN A 4 -69.14 33.29 29.46
N GLN A 5 -69.89 32.37 30.12
CA GLN A 5 -69.37 31.06 30.50
C GLN A 5 -69.15 30.17 29.26
N ILE A 6 -70.08 30.22 28.29
CA ILE A 6 -69.97 29.47 27.03
C ILE A 6 -68.72 29.90 26.24
N VAL A 7 -68.48 31.21 26.13
CA VAL A 7 -67.29 31.74 25.44
C VAL A 7 -66.00 31.29 26.13
N SER A 8 -65.95 31.26 27.47
CA SER A 8 -64.78 30.80 28.23
C SER A 8 -64.48 29.29 28.03
N ILE A 9 -65.52 28.46 27.95
CA ILE A 9 -65.37 27.02 27.71
C ILE A 9 -64.83 26.78 26.31
N ILE A 10 -65.38 27.47 25.30
CA ILE A 10 -64.93 27.35 23.91
C ILE A 10 -63.49 27.84 23.76
N SER A 11 -63.13 28.98 24.34
CA SER A 11 -61.76 29.50 24.25
C SER A 11 -60.74 28.58 24.92
N SER A 12 -61.10 27.97 26.05
CA SER A 12 -60.26 26.98 26.73
C SER A 12 -60.05 25.70 25.89
N LEU A 13 -61.10 25.21 25.22
CA LEU A 13 -61.04 24.03 24.36
C LEU A 13 -60.18 24.28 23.11
N VAL A 14 -60.33 25.45 22.48
CA VAL A 14 -59.54 25.82 21.30
C VAL A 14 -58.05 25.95 21.67
N SER A 15 -57.75 26.56 22.82
CA SER A 15 -56.38 26.80 23.24
C SER A 15 -55.66 25.54 23.71
N SER A 16 -56.36 24.66 24.43
CA SER A 16 -55.76 23.44 25.02
C SER A 16 -55.74 22.25 24.06
N VAL A 17 -56.66 22.17 23.09
CA VAL A 17 -56.82 20.98 22.23
C VAL A 17 -56.65 21.31 20.76
N ALA A 18 -57.40 22.29 20.23
CA ALA A 18 -57.44 22.53 18.79
C ALA A 18 -56.11 23.11 18.24
N LEU A 19 -55.54 24.11 18.91
CA LEU A 19 -54.28 24.74 18.48
C LEU A 19 -53.07 23.78 18.55
N PRO A 20 -52.87 22.98 19.62
CA PRO A 20 -51.80 21.99 19.64
C PRO A 20 -51.93 20.91 18.56
N LEU A 21 -53.15 20.43 18.29
CA LEU A 21 -53.39 19.43 17.23
C LEU A 21 -53.11 19.98 15.84
N LEU A 22 -53.53 21.23 15.56
CA LEU A 22 -53.18 21.93 14.32
C LEU A 22 -51.68 22.15 14.20
N GLY A 23 -51.01 22.50 15.31
CA GLY A 23 -49.55 22.61 15.36
C GLY A 23 -48.87 21.29 15.03
N VAL A 24 -49.28 20.18 15.64
CA VAL A 24 -48.73 18.86 15.32
C VAL A 24 -48.95 18.53 13.85
N PHE A 25 -50.16 18.74 13.31
CA PHE A 25 -50.46 18.47 11.91
C PHE A 25 -49.61 19.31 10.94
N LEU A 26 -49.51 20.63 11.17
CA LEU A 26 -48.74 21.53 10.32
C LEU A 26 -47.22 21.28 10.40
N PHE A 27 -46.70 20.96 11.60
CA PHE A 27 -45.26 20.78 11.79
C PHE A 27 -44.78 19.33 11.60
N TYR A 28 -45.67 18.33 11.54
CA TYR A 28 -45.33 16.92 11.33
C TYR A 28 -44.53 16.70 10.03
N ASP A 29 -45.03 17.23 8.90
CA ASP A 29 -44.36 17.10 7.61
C ASP A 29 -43.00 17.83 7.55
N SER A 30 -42.87 18.94 8.29
CA SER A 30 -41.61 19.68 8.39
C SER A 30 -40.56 18.90 9.19
N LYS A 31 -40.96 18.26 10.29
CA LYS A 31 -40.09 17.40 11.10
C LYS A 31 -39.68 16.16 10.32
N LYS A 32 -40.61 15.54 9.58
CA LYS A 32 -40.32 14.39 8.71
C LYS A 32 -39.33 14.74 7.60
N ARG A 33 -39.48 15.90 6.96
CA ARG A 33 -38.53 16.38 5.94
C ARG A 33 -37.15 16.67 6.53
N LYS A 34 -37.07 17.27 7.72
CA LYS A 34 -35.79 17.50 8.42
C LYS A 34 -35.09 16.19 8.78
N ALA A 35 -35.81 15.25 9.39
CA ALA A 35 -35.27 13.94 9.74
C ALA A 35 -34.77 13.17 8.51
N ASN A 36 -35.53 13.18 7.41
CA ASN A 36 -35.10 12.56 6.16
C ASN A 36 -33.88 13.26 5.53
N ALA A 37 -33.80 14.59 5.61
CA ALA A 37 -32.66 15.34 5.13
C ALA A 37 -31.40 15.10 5.99
N GLU A 38 -31.56 14.98 7.30
CA GLU A 38 -30.48 14.63 8.24
C GLU A 38 -29.99 13.19 8.01
N ALA A 39 -30.91 12.23 7.85
CA ALA A 39 -30.54 10.85 7.51
C ALA A 39 -29.79 10.77 6.18
N ARG A 40 -30.26 11.49 5.15
CA ARG A 40 -29.59 11.52 3.85
C ARG A 40 -28.24 12.24 3.89
N ARG A 41 -28.07 13.25 4.73
CA ARG A 41 -26.77 13.88 4.98
C ARG A 41 -25.82 12.91 5.65
N ALA A 42 -26.27 12.19 6.69
CA ALA A 42 -25.45 11.18 7.36
C ALA A 42 -25.03 10.04 6.41
N GLU A 43 -25.90 9.61 5.48
CA GLU A 43 -25.54 8.64 4.45
C GLU A 43 -24.50 9.18 3.46
N LEU A 44 -24.62 10.44 3.04
CA LEU A 44 -23.65 11.09 2.15
C LEU A 44 -22.30 11.28 2.84
N ASP A 45 -22.29 11.73 4.09
CA ASP A 45 -21.07 11.90 4.88
C ASP A 45 -20.36 10.55 5.05
N ASN A 46 -21.11 9.47 5.33
CA ASN A 46 -20.56 8.12 5.39
C ASN A 46 -19.94 7.67 4.04
N LEU A 47 -20.63 7.94 2.93
CA LEU A 47 -20.11 7.63 1.59
C LEU A 47 -18.82 8.40 1.27
N THR A 48 -18.71 9.67 1.69
CA THR A 48 -17.49 10.47 1.49
C THR A 48 -16.32 9.92 2.30
N VAL A 49 -16.55 9.50 3.54
CA VAL A 49 -15.53 8.86 4.37
C VAL A 49 -15.01 7.60 3.69
N TYR A 50 -15.90 6.73 3.18
CA TYR A 50 -15.47 5.56 2.45
C TYR A 50 -14.65 5.92 1.21
N ALA A 51 -15.08 6.91 0.41
CA ALA A 51 -14.34 7.31 -0.79
C ALA A 51 -12.91 7.78 -0.46
N ASP A 52 -12.74 8.54 0.62
CA ASP A 52 -11.43 9.00 1.09
C ASP A 52 -10.57 7.85 1.60
N GLU A 53 -11.15 6.89 2.33
CA GLU A 53 -10.45 5.67 2.77
C GLU A 53 -9.97 4.83 1.57
N TRP A 54 -10.82 4.62 0.57
CA TRP A 54 -10.45 3.91 -0.65
C TRP A 54 -9.29 4.62 -1.35
N LYS A 55 -9.37 5.95 -1.50
CA LYS A 55 -8.31 6.74 -2.12
C LYS A 55 -6.98 6.59 -1.37
N ALA A 56 -7.00 6.70 -0.05
CA ALA A 56 -5.81 6.54 0.79
C ALA A 56 -5.21 5.13 0.66
N LEU A 57 -6.05 4.09 0.60
CA LEU A 57 -5.62 2.71 0.40
C LEU A 57 -4.97 2.51 -0.98
N TYR A 58 -5.54 3.09 -2.04
CA TYR A 58 -4.96 3.05 -3.38
C TYR A 58 -3.60 3.75 -3.44
N GLU A 59 -3.51 4.98 -2.92
CA GLU A 59 -2.24 5.72 -2.88
C GLU A 59 -1.15 4.96 -2.09
N GLN A 60 -1.52 4.27 -1.00
CA GLN A 60 -0.57 3.44 -0.25
C GLN A 60 -0.16 2.18 -1.02
N ARG A 61 -1.04 1.62 -1.84
CA ARG A 61 -0.71 0.47 -2.71
C ARG A 61 0.23 0.88 -3.83
N ASP A 62 -0.05 2.00 -4.49
CA ASP A 62 0.77 2.50 -5.59
C ASP A 62 2.20 2.81 -5.11
N LYS A 63 2.35 3.51 -3.98
CA LYS A 63 3.67 3.76 -3.38
C LYS A 63 4.44 2.47 -3.08
N ARG A 64 3.77 1.45 -2.55
CA ARG A 64 4.40 0.14 -2.30
C ARG A 64 4.81 -0.56 -3.58
N VAL A 65 4.01 -0.44 -4.65
CA VAL A 65 4.35 -1.00 -5.96
C VAL A 65 5.58 -0.29 -6.53
N ASP A 66 5.65 1.04 -6.44
CA ASP A 66 6.80 1.82 -6.90
C ASP A 66 8.08 1.47 -6.13
N GLU A 67 8.01 1.36 -4.80
CA GLU A 67 9.13 0.91 -3.95
C GLU A 67 9.60 -0.50 -4.32
N LEU A 68 8.66 -1.42 -4.57
CA LEU A 68 8.98 -2.79 -4.97
C LEU A 68 9.61 -2.84 -6.36
N ASN A 69 9.10 -2.07 -7.33
CA ASN A 69 9.66 -1.98 -8.67
C ASN A 69 11.09 -1.42 -8.64
N ALA A 70 11.32 -0.34 -7.88
CA ALA A 70 12.66 0.22 -7.71
C ALA A 70 13.64 -0.80 -7.11
N LYS A 71 13.18 -1.59 -6.12
CA LYS A 71 13.99 -2.67 -5.54
C LYS A 71 14.26 -3.79 -6.53
N ILE A 72 13.30 -4.15 -7.36
CA ILE A 72 13.47 -5.15 -8.41
C ILE A 72 14.54 -4.69 -9.41
N ASP A 73 14.47 -3.45 -9.87
CA ASP A 73 15.46 -2.89 -10.81
C ASP A 73 16.87 -2.87 -10.21
N GLN A 74 16.98 -2.54 -8.92
CA GLN A 74 18.25 -2.60 -8.20
C GLN A 74 18.80 -4.04 -8.16
N LEU A 75 17.96 -5.01 -7.78
CA LEU A 75 18.38 -6.42 -7.72
C LEU A 75 18.78 -6.97 -9.09
N TYR A 76 18.14 -6.53 -10.17
CA TYR A 76 18.55 -6.91 -11.52
C TYR A 76 19.93 -6.37 -11.90
N LYS A 77 20.27 -5.14 -11.49
CA LYS A 77 21.61 -4.58 -11.69
C LYS A 77 22.67 -5.34 -10.90
N GLU A 78 22.45 -5.51 -9.59
CA GLU A 78 23.37 -6.26 -8.71
C GLU A 78 23.62 -7.68 -9.24
N LYS A 79 22.56 -8.36 -9.71
CA LYS A 79 22.67 -9.69 -10.31
C LYS A 79 23.53 -9.71 -11.57
N GLU A 80 23.44 -8.70 -12.42
CA GLU A 80 24.26 -8.67 -13.64
C GLU A 80 25.72 -8.31 -13.33
N ASP A 81 25.96 -7.43 -12.37
CA ASP A 81 27.31 -7.12 -11.87
C ASP A 81 27.96 -8.37 -11.25
N ASP A 82 27.23 -9.12 -10.43
CA ASP A 82 27.70 -10.39 -9.86
C ASP A 82 28.00 -11.43 -10.95
N ARG A 83 27.15 -11.51 -11.98
CA ARG A 83 27.40 -12.40 -13.12
C ARG A 83 28.68 -12.02 -13.87
N GLN A 84 28.94 -10.73 -14.07
CA GLN A 84 30.19 -10.26 -14.68
C GLN A 84 31.38 -10.63 -13.82
N ARG A 85 31.32 -10.36 -12.51
CA ARG A 85 32.38 -10.68 -11.56
C ARG A 85 32.67 -12.19 -11.51
N ILE A 86 31.64 -13.02 -11.54
CA ILE A 86 31.79 -14.49 -11.59
C ILE A 86 32.51 -14.90 -12.87
N ARG A 87 32.14 -14.35 -14.03
CA ARG A 87 32.81 -14.65 -15.31
C ARG A 87 34.29 -14.27 -15.27
N GLU A 88 34.62 -13.07 -14.77
CA GLU A 88 36.01 -12.63 -14.65
C GLU A 88 36.82 -13.51 -13.69
N LEU A 89 36.24 -13.89 -12.56
CA LEU A 89 36.89 -14.78 -11.60
C LEU A 89 37.09 -16.18 -12.17
N GLN A 90 36.13 -16.70 -12.92
CA GLN A 90 36.25 -17.97 -13.61
C GLN A 90 37.38 -17.93 -14.64
N GLU A 91 37.45 -16.88 -15.46
CA GLU A 91 38.52 -16.70 -16.44
C GLU A 91 39.89 -16.67 -15.74
N LYS A 92 40.07 -15.83 -14.72
CA LYS A 92 41.31 -15.77 -13.93
C LYS A 92 41.67 -17.10 -13.28
N ASN A 93 40.69 -17.85 -12.80
CA ASN A 93 40.95 -19.15 -12.20
C ASN A 93 41.39 -20.16 -13.27
N THR A 94 40.76 -20.16 -14.45
CA THR A 94 41.16 -21.03 -15.56
C THR A 94 42.56 -20.69 -16.07
N THR A 95 42.93 -19.42 -16.19
CA THR A 95 44.28 -19.02 -16.60
C THR A 95 45.33 -19.44 -15.56
N LEU A 96 45.08 -19.18 -14.28
CA LEU A 96 45.96 -19.59 -13.19
C LEU A 96 46.09 -21.12 -13.11
N ALA A 97 45.02 -21.86 -13.34
CA ALA A 97 45.06 -23.31 -13.38
C ALA A 97 45.95 -23.82 -14.53
N LEU A 98 45.83 -23.23 -15.72
CA LEU A 98 46.70 -23.54 -16.85
C LEU A 98 48.16 -23.18 -16.56
N GLU A 99 48.43 -21.99 -16.03
CA GLU A 99 49.78 -21.57 -15.64
C GLU A 99 50.38 -22.53 -14.60
N ASN A 100 49.62 -22.87 -13.56
CA ASN A 100 50.04 -23.82 -12.53
C ASN A 100 50.35 -25.19 -13.14
N THR A 101 49.49 -25.71 -14.02
CA THR A 101 49.77 -26.97 -14.72
C THR A 101 51.05 -26.89 -15.55
N SER A 102 51.30 -25.78 -16.24
CA SER A 102 52.51 -25.58 -17.03
C SER A 102 53.77 -25.52 -16.15
N LEU A 103 53.69 -24.92 -14.98
CA LEU A 103 54.79 -24.85 -14.00
C LEU A 103 55.06 -26.22 -13.38
N ARG A 104 54.01 -26.97 -13.03
CA ARG A 104 54.12 -28.33 -12.51
C ARG A 104 54.81 -29.27 -13.49
N ILE A 105 54.55 -29.14 -14.79
CA ILE A 105 55.25 -29.90 -15.83
C ILE A 105 56.73 -29.51 -15.89
N LYS A 106 57.06 -28.24 -15.63
CA LYS A 106 58.44 -27.73 -15.63
C LYS A 106 59.18 -28.01 -14.31
N GLU A 107 58.52 -28.43 -13.26
CA GLU A 107 59.17 -28.64 -11.96
C GLU A 107 60.19 -29.79 -12.02
N CYS A 108 61.42 -29.53 -11.55
CA CYS A 108 62.46 -30.55 -11.45
C CYS A 108 62.28 -31.33 -10.16
N GLN A 109 62.10 -32.65 -10.28
CA GLN A 109 61.90 -33.53 -9.11
C GLN A 109 63.21 -33.86 -8.36
N VAL A 110 64.37 -33.43 -8.89
CA VAL A 110 65.70 -33.76 -8.35
C VAL A 110 66.35 -32.53 -7.72
N LYS A 111 66.83 -32.66 -6.47
CA LYS A 111 67.57 -31.59 -5.77
C LYS A 111 68.86 -31.22 -6.53
N GLY A 112 68.98 -29.95 -6.89
CA GLY A 112 70.18 -29.39 -7.55
C GLY A 112 70.22 -29.51 -9.07
N CYS A 113 69.17 -30.00 -9.73
CA CYS A 113 68.93 -29.94 -11.18
C CYS A 113 70.01 -30.51 -12.13
N LYS A 114 71.08 -31.15 -11.63
CA LYS A 114 72.16 -31.71 -12.47
C LYS A 114 71.68 -32.79 -13.46
N ASN A 115 70.69 -33.59 -13.05
CA ASN A 115 70.03 -34.62 -13.86
C ASN A 115 68.51 -34.39 -13.79
N ARG A 116 68.03 -33.28 -14.36
CA ARG A 116 66.62 -32.87 -14.27
C ARG A 116 65.68 -33.92 -14.89
N ILE A 117 64.56 -34.17 -14.21
CA ILE A 117 63.45 -35.02 -14.67
C ILE A 117 62.16 -34.21 -14.51
N PRO A 118 61.32 -34.07 -15.56
CA PRO A 118 61.55 -34.52 -16.94
C PRO A 118 62.66 -33.72 -17.66
N PRO A 119 63.33 -34.31 -18.67
CA PRO A 119 64.26 -33.57 -19.53
C PRO A 119 63.57 -32.35 -20.15
N SER A 120 64.31 -31.25 -20.31
CA SER A 120 63.81 -30.01 -20.90
C SER A 120 64.78 -29.60 -22.00
N ASP A 121 64.24 -29.30 -23.18
CA ASP A 121 65.00 -28.84 -24.34
C ASP A 121 65.28 -27.32 -24.31
N TYR A 122 64.73 -26.62 -23.30
CA TYR A 122 65.08 -25.25 -22.94
C TYR A 122 65.99 -25.22 -21.72
#